data_AF-A0A520ABV0-F1
#
_entry.id   AF-A0A520ABV0-F1
#
_cell.length_a   1.000
_cell.length_b   1.000
_cell.length_c   1.000
_cell.angle_alpha   90.00
_cell.angle_beta   90.00
_cell.angle_gamma   90.00
#
_symmetry.space_group_name_H-M   'P 1'
#
loop_
_entity.id
_entity.type
_entity.pdbx_description
1 polymer ?
#
loop_
_entity_poly.entity_id
_entity_poly.type
_entity_poly.pdbx_seq_one_letter_code
_entity_poly.pdbx_strand_id
1 'polypeptide(L)'
;TERAAQFRFTFPKTDSSFVVVDAQNKGSYIKIFPKERKIIGYTSKYARGPLPKNFKNYFVIYFDKDFSVAKTWSGKDLKNDLELTSDHTGAVIGFKTAKGEKVNARTASSFISFEQAELNLKRELASDNFDATKNKAKATWNKTLSKIAVEGGTIDQMRTFYSCLYRTLFFPNKLYELDAQNKIVHWSPYTGEIKPGYMFAGTGFWDTFRALYPFLNLVYPSINKEMQEGLINDYKEGGFLPEWSSPGYANIMVGNNSASVVSDAYIKGLRGYDIQTLWEALKHGANNEGPMAAVGRDGVKYYNELGYVPFDVKKNENAAKTLEYSYDDFTIYQLGRALNKPASEIEIYKKRAMNYKNLFDPSSGLMRGKNQDGTFQTPFSPFKWGGAFTEGNSWHYT
;
A
#
# COMPACT_ATOMS: atom_id res chain seq x y z
N THR A 1 -7.50 16.34 -3.84
CA THR A 1 -6.56 16.67 -2.75
C THR A 1 -6.06 15.34 -2.21
N GLU A 2 -5.59 15.24 -0.96
CA GLU A 2 -5.10 13.95 -0.44
C GLU A 2 -6.25 12.97 -0.14
N ARG A 3 -7.38 13.45 0.42
CA ARG A 3 -8.54 12.64 0.88
C ARG A 3 -9.89 13.14 0.34
N ALA A 4 -9.90 14.22 -0.44
CA ALA A 4 -11.09 14.80 -1.05
C ALA A 4 -10.94 15.03 -2.57
N ALA A 5 -12.05 15.20 -3.27
CA ALA A 5 -12.11 15.43 -4.71
C ALA A 5 -13.25 16.38 -5.08
N GLN A 6 -13.10 17.03 -6.23
CA GLN A 6 -14.17 17.78 -6.89
C GLN A 6 -14.44 17.21 -8.28
N PHE A 7 -15.71 17.09 -8.61
CA PHE A 7 -16.20 16.71 -9.92
C PHE A 7 -16.98 17.88 -10.52
N ARG A 8 -16.92 18.01 -11.84
CA ARG A 8 -17.70 18.98 -12.62
C ARG A 8 -18.33 18.26 -13.80
N PHE A 9 -19.64 18.11 -13.76
CA PHE A 9 -20.44 17.53 -14.83
C PHE A 9 -21.00 18.65 -15.69
N THR A 10 -20.72 18.66 -16.99
CA THR A 10 -21.30 19.63 -17.93
C THR A 10 -22.41 18.95 -18.72
N PHE A 11 -23.66 19.29 -18.43
CA PHE A 11 -24.84 18.62 -18.98
C PHE A 11 -25.36 19.31 -20.25
N PRO A 12 -25.99 18.55 -21.17
CA PRO A 12 -26.79 19.13 -22.24
C PRO A 12 -28.12 19.71 -21.69
N LYS A 13 -28.89 20.39 -22.55
CA LYS A 13 -30.25 20.80 -22.22
C LYS A 13 -31.14 19.55 -22.14
N THR A 14 -31.72 19.28 -20.98
CA THR A 14 -32.67 18.17 -20.78
C THR A 14 -33.46 18.37 -19.49
N ASP A 15 -34.68 17.83 -19.43
CA ASP A 15 -35.47 17.76 -18.20
C ASP A 15 -35.01 16.62 -17.26
N SER A 16 -34.12 15.74 -17.75
CA SER A 16 -33.70 14.52 -17.05
C SER A 16 -32.19 14.29 -17.23
N SER A 17 -31.39 14.90 -16.35
CA SER A 17 -29.96 14.60 -16.15
C SER A 17 -29.76 13.87 -14.84
N PHE A 18 -28.85 12.91 -14.76
CA PHE A 18 -28.64 12.12 -13.54
C PHE A 18 -27.16 12.00 -13.17
N VAL A 19 -26.91 11.84 -11.88
CA VAL A 19 -25.65 11.34 -11.34
C VAL A 19 -25.96 10.08 -10.52
N VAL A 20 -25.19 9.02 -10.77
CA VAL A 20 -25.31 7.75 -10.06
C VAL A 20 -24.12 7.61 -9.11
N VAL A 21 -24.41 7.28 -7.86
CA VAL A 21 -23.42 6.91 -6.84
C VAL A 21 -23.55 5.41 -6.60
N ASP A 22 -22.46 4.68 -6.74
CA ASP A 22 -22.39 3.24 -6.51
C ASP A 22 -21.48 2.97 -5.30
N ALA A 23 -22.06 2.45 -4.21
CA ALA A 23 -21.32 2.15 -2.97
C ALA A 23 -20.67 0.74 -2.99
N GLN A 24 -20.72 0.07 -4.14
CA GLN A 24 -20.22 -1.28 -4.42
C GLN A 24 -20.92 -2.40 -3.64
N ASN A 25 -20.63 -3.63 -4.06
CA ASN A 25 -21.15 -4.85 -3.46
C ASN A 25 -20.34 -5.31 -2.22
N LYS A 26 -20.73 -6.44 -1.59
CA LYS A 26 -20.18 -7.02 -0.35
C LYS A 26 -20.59 -6.31 0.95
N GLY A 27 -21.74 -5.65 0.95
CA GLY A 27 -22.31 -4.96 2.10
C GLY A 27 -21.98 -3.47 2.07
N SER A 28 -22.94 -2.66 1.64
CA SER A 28 -22.80 -1.22 1.56
C SER A 28 -24.03 -0.49 2.09
N TYR A 29 -23.85 0.81 2.32
CA TYR A 29 -24.86 1.71 2.84
C TYR A 29 -24.85 3.01 2.06
N ILE A 30 -26.03 3.56 1.85
CA ILE A 30 -26.18 4.88 1.26
C ILE A 30 -27.39 5.63 1.84
N LYS A 31 -27.26 6.95 1.96
CA LYS A 31 -28.32 7.85 2.40
C LYS A 31 -28.27 9.19 1.69
N ILE A 32 -29.42 9.67 1.27
CA ILE A 32 -29.60 10.94 0.55
C ILE A 32 -30.29 11.94 1.47
N PHE A 33 -29.76 13.15 1.54
CA PHE A 33 -30.34 14.31 2.23
C PHE A 33 -30.65 15.38 1.19
N PRO A 34 -31.85 15.37 0.57
CA PRO A 34 -32.17 16.28 -0.53
C PRO A 34 -32.07 17.76 -0.15
N LYS A 35 -32.52 18.12 1.06
CA LYS A 35 -32.48 19.51 1.57
C LYS A 35 -31.07 20.05 1.77
N GLU A 36 -30.09 19.16 1.95
CA GLU A 36 -28.67 19.51 2.12
C GLU A 36 -27.87 19.34 0.82
N ARG A 37 -28.52 18.88 -0.27
CA ARG A 37 -27.85 18.45 -1.51
C ARG A 37 -26.73 17.45 -1.24
N LYS A 38 -26.96 16.54 -0.29
CA LYS A 38 -25.93 15.67 0.28
C LYS A 38 -26.27 14.20 0.10
N ILE A 39 -25.23 13.40 -0.11
CA ILE A 39 -25.27 11.93 -0.07
C ILE A 39 -24.15 11.48 0.86
N ILE A 40 -24.43 10.53 1.75
CA ILE A 40 -23.40 9.80 2.52
C ILE A 40 -23.52 8.31 2.25
N GLY A 41 -22.45 7.57 2.48
CA GLY A 41 -22.50 6.12 2.45
C GLY A 41 -21.20 5.48 2.91
N TYR A 42 -21.19 4.15 2.98
CA TYR A 42 -19.94 3.42 3.13
C TYR A 42 -19.86 2.24 2.18
N THR A 43 -18.62 1.91 1.80
CA THR A 43 -18.29 0.64 1.14
C THR A 43 -17.43 -0.21 2.08
N SER A 44 -17.69 -1.51 2.12
CA SER A 44 -16.87 -2.49 2.85
C SER A 44 -16.03 -3.36 1.91
N LYS A 45 -16.11 -3.12 0.60
CA LYS A 45 -15.42 -3.95 -0.39
C LYS A 45 -13.91 -3.71 -0.34
N TYR A 46 -13.17 -4.79 -0.16
CA TYR A 46 -11.72 -4.82 -0.28
C TYR A 46 -11.26 -5.94 -1.21
N ALA A 47 -10.01 -5.84 -1.67
CA ALA A 47 -9.47 -6.72 -2.70
C ALA A 47 -8.71 -7.94 -2.15
N ARG A 48 -7.86 -7.75 -1.13
CA ARG A 48 -6.89 -8.74 -0.65
C ARG A 48 -6.72 -8.66 0.87
N GLY A 49 -6.23 -9.75 1.45
CA GLY A 49 -5.87 -9.83 2.87
C GLY A 49 -7.06 -9.98 3.82
N PRO A 50 -6.88 -10.54 5.02
CA PRO A 50 -7.88 -10.46 6.07
C PRO A 50 -7.95 -9.01 6.58
N LEU A 51 -9.17 -8.53 6.82
CA LEU A 51 -9.41 -7.25 7.48
C LEU A 51 -10.36 -7.42 8.68
N PRO A 52 -10.25 -6.56 9.70
CA PRO A 52 -11.21 -6.48 10.79
C PRO A 52 -12.65 -6.36 10.28
N LYS A 53 -13.60 -7.01 10.95
CA LYS A 53 -15.02 -7.06 10.54
C LYS A 53 -15.69 -5.69 10.42
N ASN A 54 -15.15 -4.68 11.11
CA ASN A 54 -15.63 -3.31 11.08
C ASN A 54 -15.03 -2.45 9.95
N PHE A 55 -14.24 -3.02 9.03
CA PHE A 55 -13.68 -2.31 7.88
C PHE A 55 -14.78 -1.64 7.05
N LYS A 56 -14.66 -0.32 6.90
CA LYS A 56 -15.50 0.53 6.07
C LYS A 56 -14.69 1.70 5.54
N ASN A 57 -14.97 2.14 4.32
CA ASN A 57 -14.63 3.47 3.85
C ASN A 57 -15.91 4.30 3.78
N TYR A 58 -16.02 5.30 4.65
CA TYR A 58 -17.15 6.22 4.76
C TYR A 58 -16.93 7.39 3.80
N PHE A 59 -17.94 7.77 3.04
CA PHE A 59 -17.88 8.89 2.11
C PHE A 59 -19.02 9.89 2.32
N VAL A 60 -18.74 11.14 1.97
CA VAL A 60 -19.72 12.23 1.86
C VAL A 60 -19.59 12.88 0.48
N ILE A 61 -20.73 13.28 -0.10
CA ILE A 61 -20.81 13.96 -1.39
C ILE A 61 -21.81 15.12 -1.25
N TYR A 62 -21.39 16.33 -1.59
CA TYR A 62 -22.23 17.51 -1.70
C TYR A 62 -22.34 17.98 -3.14
N PHE A 63 -23.54 18.36 -3.56
CA PHE A 63 -23.83 18.95 -4.86
C PHE A 63 -24.16 20.44 -4.72
N ASP A 64 -23.95 21.19 -5.80
CA ASP A 64 -24.28 22.62 -5.87
C ASP A 64 -25.65 22.92 -6.48
N LYS A 65 -26.40 21.87 -6.86
CA LYS A 65 -27.74 21.97 -7.47
C LYS A 65 -28.76 21.11 -6.71
N ASP A 66 -29.99 21.62 -6.59
CA ASP A 66 -31.11 20.89 -5.98
C ASP A 66 -31.49 19.65 -6.78
N PHE A 67 -31.89 18.60 -6.05
CA PHE A 67 -32.30 17.33 -6.63
C PHE A 67 -33.78 17.41 -7.06
N SER A 68 -34.06 17.22 -8.36
CA SER A 68 -35.44 17.01 -8.85
C SER A 68 -35.88 15.56 -8.72
N VAL A 69 -34.91 14.63 -8.61
CA VAL A 69 -35.13 13.22 -8.31
C VAL A 69 -34.11 12.80 -7.26
N ALA A 70 -34.54 12.02 -6.28
CA ALA A 70 -33.66 11.37 -5.31
C ALA A 70 -34.21 9.97 -5.03
N LYS A 71 -33.46 8.94 -5.42
CA LYS A 71 -33.82 7.53 -5.24
C LYS A 71 -32.60 6.72 -4.85
N THR A 72 -32.79 5.70 -4.04
CA THR A 72 -31.77 4.68 -3.80
C THR A 72 -32.00 3.47 -4.71
N TRP A 73 -31.02 2.59 -4.80
CA TRP A 73 -31.15 1.31 -5.48
C TRP A 73 -30.41 0.19 -4.76
N SER A 74 -30.93 -1.03 -4.85
CA SER A 74 -30.27 -2.27 -4.41
C SER A 74 -30.15 -3.23 -5.58
N GLY A 75 -28.94 -3.65 -5.94
CA GLY A 75 -28.71 -4.52 -7.10
C GLY A 75 -29.26 -3.91 -8.39
N LYS A 76 -30.42 -4.40 -8.86
CA LYS A 76 -31.11 -3.89 -10.07
C LYS A 76 -32.38 -3.08 -9.77
N ASP A 77 -32.78 -3.01 -8.50
CA ASP A 77 -34.07 -2.44 -8.11
C ASP A 77 -33.92 -0.99 -7.66
N LEU A 78 -34.59 -0.06 -8.33
CA LEU A 78 -34.80 1.29 -7.83
C LEU A 78 -35.80 1.29 -6.68
N LYS A 79 -35.50 2.04 -5.62
CA LYS A 79 -36.35 2.22 -4.44
C LYS A 79 -36.70 3.70 -4.26
N ASN A 80 -37.86 3.98 -3.67
CA ASN A 80 -38.26 5.35 -3.34
C ASN A 80 -37.72 5.81 -1.98
N ASP A 81 -37.10 4.89 -1.22
CA ASP A 81 -36.43 5.19 0.03
C ASP A 81 -35.19 6.07 -0.21
N LEU A 82 -34.89 6.93 0.76
CA LEU A 82 -33.71 7.80 0.76
C LEU A 82 -32.54 7.23 1.55
N GLU A 83 -32.71 6.07 2.18
CA GLU A 83 -31.69 5.40 3.00
C GLU A 83 -31.78 3.90 2.76
N LEU A 84 -30.64 3.24 2.60
CA LEU A 84 -30.60 1.83 2.26
C LEU A 84 -29.32 1.17 2.79
N THR A 85 -29.46 -0.03 3.35
CA THR A 85 -28.36 -0.97 3.63
C THR A 85 -28.65 -2.28 2.93
N SER A 86 -27.71 -2.80 2.14
CA SER A 86 -27.86 -4.07 1.42
C SER A 86 -26.50 -4.62 0.98
N ASP A 87 -26.47 -5.73 0.24
CA ASP A 87 -25.22 -6.25 -0.33
C ASP A 87 -24.60 -5.26 -1.31
N HIS A 88 -25.42 -4.67 -2.20
CA HIS A 88 -24.97 -3.70 -3.20
C HIS A 88 -25.96 -2.54 -3.29
N THR A 89 -25.58 -1.39 -2.73
CA THR A 89 -26.41 -0.19 -2.67
C THR A 89 -25.86 0.94 -3.52
N GLY A 90 -26.75 1.84 -3.94
CA GLY A 90 -26.36 3.12 -4.51
C GLY A 90 -27.50 4.13 -4.55
N ALA A 91 -27.21 5.31 -5.11
CA ALA A 91 -28.14 6.43 -5.22
C ALA A 91 -28.19 6.94 -6.65
N VAL A 92 -29.37 7.39 -7.06
CA VAL A 92 -29.60 8.15 -8.29
C VAL A 92 -30.21 9.48 -7.89
N ILE A 93 -29.52 10.56 -8.24
CA ILE A 93 -30.06 11.92 -8.13
C ILE A 93 -30.24 12.52 -9.52
N GLY A 94 -31.28 13.33 -9.68
CA GLY A 94 -31.66 13.92 -10.95
C GLY A 94 -31.76 15.44 -10.92
N PHE A 95 -31.62 16.03 -12.10
CA PHE A 95 -31.61 17.47 -12.33
C PHE A 95 -32.31 17.81 -13.65
N LYS A 96 -32.98 18.97 -13.70
CA LYS A 96 -33.25 19.68 -14.96
C LYS A 96 -32.05 20.56 -15.31
N THR A 97 -31.56 20.49 -16.53
CA THR A 97 -30.33 21.21 -16.95
C THR A 97 -30.52 22.00 -18.24
N ALA A 98 -29.86 23.15 -18.34
CA ALA A 98 -29.68 23.91 -19.57
C ALA A 98 -28.45 23.44 -20.36
N LYS A 99 -28.34 23.87 -21.63
CA LYS A 99 -27.19 23.52 -22.49
C LYS A 99 -25.90 24.08 -21.90
N GLY A 100 -24.97 23.20 -21.55
CA GLY A 100 -23.67 23.58 -20.99
C GLY A 100 -23.73 23.92 -19.49
N GLU A 101 -24.85 23.66 -18.81
CA GLU A 101 -24.96 23.87 -17.37
C GLU A 101 -24.00 22.93 -16.62
N LYS A 102 -23.30 23.48 -15.64
CA LYS A 102 -22.33 22.75 -14.82
C LYS A 102 -22.95 22.42 -13.48
N VAL A 103 -22.92 21.14 -13.12
CA VAL A 103 -23.22 20.65 -11.76
C VAL A 103 -21.90 20.19 -11.15
N ASN A 104 -21.53 20.74 -10.01
CA ASN A 104 -20.32 20.34 -9.30
C ASN A 104 -20.67 19.44 -8.11
N ALA A 105 -19.81 18.45 -7.87
CA ALA A 105 -19.87 17.61 -6.68
C ALA A 105 -18.55 17.71 -5.91
N ARG A 106 -18.62 17.86 -4.59
CA ARG A 106 -17.48 17.84 -3.67
C ARG A 106 -17.60 16.59 -2.82
N THR A 107 -16.55 15.79 -2.75
CA THR A 107 -16.57 14.54 -2.00
C THR A 107 -15.29 14.32 -1.21
N ALA A 108 -15.40 13.64 -0.08
CA ALA A 108 -14.29 13.13 0.69
C ALA A 108 -14.65 11.77 1.27
N SER A 109 -13.64 11.02 1.68
CA SER A 109 -13.84 9.77 2.40
C SER A 109 -12.93 9.67 3.63
N SER A 110 -13.19 8.67 4.46
CA SER A 110 -12.43 8.34 5.66
C SER A 110 -12.54 6.84 5.95
N PHE A 111 -11.50 6.24 6.51
CA PHE A 111 -11.59 4.88 7.09
C PHE A 111 -12.07 4.89 8.55
N ILE A 112 -12.26 6.07 9.14
CA ILE A 112 -12.60 6.24 10.56
C ILE A 112 -14.12 6.37 10.74
N SER A 113 -14.73 7.41 10.17
CA SER A 113 -16.17 7.68 10.33
C SER A 113 -16.71 8.68 9.30
N PHE A 114 -18.03 8.91 9.31
CA PHE A 114 -18.66 9.98 8.54
C PHE A 114 -18.19 11.37 8.98
N GLU A 115 -18.06 11.60 10.28
CA GLU A 115 -17.61 12.87 10.86
C GLU A 115 -16.18 13.19 10.42
N GLN A 116 -15.30 12.18 10.37
CA GLN A 116 -13.95 12.34 9.87
C GLN A 116 -13.94 12.62 8.35
N ALA A 117 -14.81 11.98 7.57
CA ALA A 117 -14.95 12.29 6.14
C ALA A 117 -15.42 13.75 5.90
N GLU A 118 -16.37 14.24 6.69
CA GLU A 118 -16.81 15.65 6.69
C GLU A 118 -15.64 16.60 7.07
N LEU A 119 -14.85 16.23 8.08
CA LEU A 119 -13.66 17.00 8.47
C LEU A 119 -12.61 17.05 7.35
N ASN A 120 -12.35 15.93 6.68
CA ASN A 120 -11.45 15.86 5.52
C ASN A 120 -11.93 16.77 4.38
N LEU A 121 -13.24 16.73 4.07
CA LEU A 121 -13.84 17.59 3.05
C LEU A 121 -13.63 19.07 3.37
N LYS A 122 -14.00 19.49 4.60
CA LYS A 122 -13.91 20.88 5.05
C LYS A 122 -12.47 21.38 5.06
N ARG A 123 -11.53 20.56 5.52
CA ARG A 123 -10.11 20.93 5.62
C ARG A 123 -9.46 21.04 4.25
N GLU A 124 -9.67 20.07 3.37
CA GLU A 124 -8.90 19.96 2.14
C GLU A 124 -9.48 20.75 0.97
N LEU A 125 -10.81 20.88 0.87
CA LEU A 125 -11.44 21.68 -0.17
C LEU A 125 -11.79 23.09 0.32
N ALA A 126 -12.00 23.30 1.63
CA ALA A 126 -12.38 24.58 2.20
C ALA A 126 -13.48 25.30 1.37
N SER A 127 -13.22 26.52 0.92
CA SER A 127 -14.08 27.30 0.02
C SER A 127 -13.65 27.23 -1.45
N ASP A 128 -12.71 26.36 -1.82
CA ASP A 128 -12.22 26.25 -3.19
C ASP A 128 -13.32 25.75 -4.14
N ASN A 129 -13.37 26.35 -5.33
CA ASN A 129 -14.09 25.78 -6.47
C ASN A 129 -13.20 24.79 -7.24
N PHE A 130 -13.79 24.11 -8.23
CA PHE A 130 -13.09 23.10 -9.03
C PHE A 130 -11.80 23.60 -9.68
N ASP A 131 -11.80 24.82 -10.24
CA ASP A 131 -10.62 25.36 -10.93
C ASP A 131 -9.50 25.72 -9.94
N ALA A 132 -9.87 26.23 -8.76
CA ALA A 132 -8.93 26.45 -7.66
C ALA A 132 -8.30 25.13 -7.18
N THR A 133 -9.10 24.08 -6.95
CA THR A 133 -8.59 22.75 -6.58
C THR A 133 -7.69 22.16 -7.67
N LYS A 134 -8.06 22.29 -8.95
CA LYS A 134 -7.24 21.85 -10.10
C LYS A 134 -5.88 22.55 -10.13
N ASN A 135 -5.87 23.88 -9.95
CA ASN A 135 -4.64 24.66 -9.97
C ASN A 135 -3.74 24.36 -8.77
N LYS A 136 -4.31 24.17 -7.57
CA LYS A 136 -3.56 23.72 -6.39
C LYS A 136 -2.95 22.34 -6.61
N ALA A 137 -3.71 21.39 -7.18
CA ALA A 137 -3.18 20.07 -7.52
C ALA A 137 -2.02 20.13 -8.52
N LYS A 138 -2.14 20.96 -9.58
CA LYS A 138 -1.05 21.20 -10.54
C LYS A 138 0.18 21.80 -9.85
N ALA A 139 0.00 22.78 -8.97
CA ALA A 139 1.08 23.41 -8.25
C ALA A 139 1.79 22.42 -7.31
N THR A 140 1.04 21.58 -6.59
CA THR A 140 1.60 20.49 -5.77
C THR A 140 2.45 19.55 -6.62
N TRP A 141 1.92 19.05 -7.75
CA TRP A 141 2.69 18.16 -8.62
C TRP A 141 3.93 18.82 -9.19
N ASN A 142 3.84 20.07 -9.65
CA ASN A 142 5.02 20.79 -10.15
C ASN A 142 6.08 20.98 -9.04
N LYS A 143 5.68 21.35 -7.82
CA LYS A 143 6.60 21.47 -6.68
C LYS A 143 7.28 20.13 -6.34
N THR A 144 6.53 19.04 -6.42
CA THR A 144 7.05 17.70 -6.14
C THR A 144 8.00 17.24 -7.24
N LEU A 145 7.57 17.29 -8.51
CA LEU A 145 8.34 16.79 -9.66
C LEU A 145 9.59 17.65 -9.95
N SER A 146 9.56 18.95 -9.64
CA SER A 146 10.71 19.85 -9.84
C SER A 146 11.88 19.62 -8.86
N LYS A 147 11.76 18.65 -7.95
CA LYS A 147 12.91 18.15 -7.18
C LYS A 147 14.01 17.58 -8.08
N ILE A 148 13.67 17.16 -9.30
CA ILE A 148 14.61 16.77 -10.33
C ILE A 148 14.29 17.55 -11.60
N ALA A 149 15.22 18.38 -12.04
CA ALA A 149 15.18 19.04 -13.34
C ALA A 149 16.06 18.24 -14.31
N VAL A 150 15.53 17.96 -15.50
CA VAL A 150 16.26 17.30 -16.59
C VAL A 150 16.20 18.16 -17.85
N GLU A 151 17.26 18.19 -18.64
CA GLU A 151 17.39 18.99 -19.86
C GLU A 151 18.21 18.24 -20.93
N GLY A 152 18.21 18.75 -22.16
CA GLY A 152 19.01 18.17 -23.26
C GLY A 152 18.43 16.93 -23.96
N GLY A 153 17.21 16.50 -23.60
CA GLY A 153 16.53 15.34 -24.19
C GLY A 153 15.40 15.69 -25.17
N THR A 154 14.91 14.69 -25.88
CA THR A 154 13.70 14.77 -26.73
C THR A 154 12.43 14.94 -25.88
N ILE A 155 11.35 15.39 -26.52
CA ILE A 155 10.03 15.50 -25.88
C ILE A 155 9.55 14.15 -25.33
N ASP A 156 9.84 13.04 -26.01
CA ASP A 156 9.40 11.72 -25.58
C ASP A 156 10.22 11.21 -24.39
N GLN A 157 11.52 11.51 -24.33
CA GLN A 157 12.32 11.24 -23.12
C GLN A 157 11.79 12.04 -21.93
N MET A 158 11.43 13.32 -22.13
CA MET A 158 10.84 14.18 -21.10
C MET A 158 9.51 13.62 -20.57
N ARG A 159 8.62 13.20 -21.49
CA ARG A 159 7.33 12.59 -21.15
C ARG A 159 7.51 11.29 -20.38
N THR A 160 8.40 10.41 -20.85
CA THR A 160 8.71 9.15 -20.18
C THR A 160 9.26 9.40 -18.78
N PHE A 161 10.27 10.28 -18.65
CA PHE A 161 10.90 10.59 -17.37
C PHE A 161 9.88 11.10 -16.34
N TYR A 162 9.14 12.17 -16.66
CA TYR A 162 8.19 12.74 -15.70
C TYR A 162 6.96 11.85 -15.47
N SER A 163 6.58 11.00 -16.43
CA SER A 163 5.53 10.00 -16.21
C SER A 163 5.99 8.91 -15.25
N CYS A 164 7.22 8.40 -15.39
CA CYS A 164 7.80 7.44 -14.46
C CYS A 164 8.00 8.04 -13.06
N LEU A 165 8.53 9.27 -12.98
CA LEU A 165 8.68 9.98 -11.69
C LEU A 165 7.33 10.23 -11.02
N TYR A 166 6.29 10.55 -11.79
CA TYR A 166 4.92 10.62 -11.26
C TYR A 166 4.48 9.27 -10.67
N ARG A 167 4.73 8.16 -11.35
CA ARG A 167 4.36 6.81 -10.88
C ARG A 167 5.08 6.39 -9.60
N THR A 168 6.34 6.80 -9.40
CA THR A 168 7.09 6.50 -8.17
C THR A 168 6.57 7.25 -6.95
N LEU A 169 5.57 8.11 -7.08
CA LEU A 169 5.07 8.96 -5.99
C LEU A 169 3.61 8.68 -5.61
N PHE A 170 3.07 7.54 -6.05
CA PHE A 170 1.72 7.09 -5.68
C PHE A 170 1.69 6.19 -4.45
N PHE A 171 2.68 5.32 -4.31
CA PHE A 171 2.67 4.26 -3.31
C PHE A 171 3.88 4.35 -2.37
N PRO A 172 3.73 3.90 -1.11
CA PRO A 172 2.46 3.53 -0.46
C PRO A 172 1.54 4.75 -0.21
N ASN A 173 0.24 4.49 -0.12
CA ASN A 173 -0.77 5.50 0.18
C ASN A 173 -0.71 5.86 1.67
N LYS A 174 -0.92 7.16 1.97
CA LYS A 174 -1.22 7.59 3.34
C LYS A 174 -2.54 6.95 3.79
N LEU A 175 -2.51 6.18 4.87
CA LEU A 175 -3.69 5.59 5.51
C LEU A 175 -4.04 6.31 6.83
N TYR A 176 -3.27 7.33 7.19
CA TYR A 176 -3.57 8.23 8.30
C TYR A 176 -4.40 9.43 7.88
N GLU A 177 -5.06 10.04 8.85
CA GLU A 177 -5.92 11.21 8.76
C GLU A 177 -5.58 12.18 9.89
N LEU A 178 -6.10 13.41 9.83
CA LEU A 178 -5.92 14.40 10.89
C LEU A 178 -7.24 14.57 11.65
N ASP A 179 -7.21 14.34 12.96
CA ASP A 179 -8.39 14.52 13.82
C ASP A 179 -8.80 16.01 13.97
N ALA A 180 -9.83 16.29 14.76
CA ALA A 180 -10.32 17.65 14.98
C ALA A 180 -9.29 18.56 15.68
N GLN A 181 -8.30 17.99 16.37
CA GLN A 181 -7.20 18.69 17.04
C GLN A 181 -5.93 18.75 16.19
N ASN A 182 -6.01 18.36 14.91
CA ASN A 182 -4.89 18.25 13.96
C ASN A 182 -3.80 17.25 14.40
N LYS A 183 -4.15 16.26 15.22
CA LYS A 183 -3.27 15.13 15.51
C LYS A 183 -3.45 14.06 14.45
N ILE A 184 -2.35 13.36 14.18
CA ILE A 184 -2.32 12.26 13.22
C ILE A 184 -2.96 11.03 13.88
N VAL A 185 -3.96 10.47 13.23
CA VAL A 185 -4.68 9.26 13.65
C VAL A 185 -4.92 8.36 12.44
N HIS A 186 -5.15 7.07 12.64
CA HIS A 186 -5.49 6.15 11.57
C HIS A 186 -6.45 5.06 12.08
N TRP A 187 -7.21 4.47 11.16
CA TRP A 187 -7.87 3.19 11.40
C TRP A 187 -6.86 2.07 11.13
N SER A 188 -6.67 1.20 12.12
CA SER A 188 -5.71 0.09 12.04
C SER A 188 -6.26 -1.04 11.17
N PRO A 189 -5.60 -1.39 10.05
CA PRO A 189 -6.01 -2.52 9.23
C PRO A 189 -5.72 -3.89 9.88
N TYR A 190 -5.06 -3.91 11.04
CA TYR A 190 -4.72 -5.11 11.79
C TYR A 190 -5.70 -5.36 12.94
N THR A 191 -6.08 -4.31 13.67
CA THR A 191 -6.91 -4.42 14.89
C THR A 191 -8.34 -3.91 14.71
N GLY A 192 -8.56 -3.01 13.74
CA GLY A 192 -9.84 -2.34 13.52
C GLY A 192 -10.09 -1.16 14.45
N GLU A 193 -9.14 -0.82 15.31
CA GLU A 193 -9.21 0.31 16.24
C GLU A 193 -8.70 1.61 15.61
N ILE A 194 -9.08 2.75 16.19
CA ILE A 194 -8.50 4.05 15.84
C ILE A 194 -7.29 4.30 16.74
N LYS A 195 -6.12 4.52 16.13
CA LYS A 195 -4.84 4.68 16.82
C LYS A 195 -4.17 5.99 16.42
N PRO A 196 -3.34 6.59 17.31
CA PRO A 196 -2.54 7.75 16.95
C PRO A 196 -1.35 7.35 16.05
N GLY A 197 -0.85 8.31 15.27
CA GLY A 197 0.39 8.18 14.51
C GLY A 197 0.19 7.78 13.04
N TYR A 198 1.30 7.74 12.31
CA TYR A 198 1.30 7.49 10.87
C TYR A 198 0.92 6.03 10.54
N MET A 199 0.34 5.84 9.36
CA MET A 199 0.04 4.53 8.78
C MET A 199 0.07 4.66 7.26
N PHE A 200 0.63 3.66 6.58
CA PHE A 200 0.74 3.61 5.13
C PHE A 200 0.35 2.23 4.62
N ALA A 201 -0.15 2.15 3.38
CA ALA A 201 -0.58 0.87 2.81
C ALA A 201 -0.58 0.87 1.28
N GLY A 202 -0.68 -0.33 0.69
CA GLY A 202 -0.78 -0.48 -0.78
C GLY A 202 0.58 -0.63 -1.46
N THR A 203 1.56 -1.26 -0.81
CA THR A 203 2.88 -1.51 -1.39
C THR A 203 3.35 -2.93 -1.11
N GLY A 204 4.14 -3.47 -2.04
CA GLY A 204 4.87 -4.72 -1.92
C GLY A 204 6.36 -4.48 -1.84
N PHE A 205 7.01 -4.88 -0.76
CA PHE A 205 8.44 -4.68 -0.58
C PHE A 205 9.26 -5.51 -1.54
N TRP A 206 8.81 -6.73 -1.90
CA TRP A 206 9.44 -7.54 -2.97
C TRP A 206 9.73 -6.74 -4.26
N ASP A 207 8.83 -5.83 -4.64
CA ASP A 207 9.03 -4.89 -5.75
C ASP A 207 9.85 -3.66 -5.32
N THR A 208 9.39 -2.99 -4.27
CA THR A 208 9.73 -1.59 -3.99
C THR A 208 11.03 -1.38 -3.22
N PHE A 209 11.58 -2.43 -2.59
CA PHE A 209 12.88 -2.35 -1.90
C PHE A 209 14.03 -2.03 -2.87
N ARG A 210 13.89 -2.45 -4.14
CA ARG A 210 14.96 -2.46 -5.14
C ARG A 210 15.38 -1.06 -5.58
N ALA A 211 14.41 -0.18 -5.79
CA ALA A 211 14.65 1.16 -6.33
C ALA A 211 13.71 2.24 -5.79
N LEU A 212 12.45 1.91 -5.47
CA LEU A 212 11.49 2.92 -5.00
C LEU A 212 11.89 3.49 -3.64
N TYR A 213 12.04 2.65 -2.61
CA TYR A 213 12.46 3.12 -1.29
C TYR A 213 13.86 3.78 -1.28
N PRO A 214 14.87 3.22 -1.97
CA PRO A 214 16.15 3.91 -2.17
C PRO A 214 16.02 5.29 -2.82
N PHE A 215 15.13 5.44 -3.81
CA PHE A 215 14.85 6.71 -4.46
C PHE A 215 14.17 7.71 -3.51
N LEU A 216 13.21 7.26 -2.70
CA LEU A 216 12.57 8.10 -1.69
C LEU A 216 13.57 8.56 -0.63
N ASN A 217 14.50 7.71 -0.19
CA ASN A 217 15.59 8.09 0.72
C ASN A 217 16.45 9.23 0.15
N LEU A 218 16.71 9.23 -1.16
CA LEU A 218 17.52 10.24 -1.82
C LEU A 218 16.75 11.56 -2.02
N VAL A 219 15.55 11.49 -2.60
CA VAL A 219 14.87 12.67 -3.16
C VAL A 219 13.74 13.18 -2.27
N TYR A 220 13.08 12.29 -1.53
CA TYR A 220 11.93 12.59 -0.68
C TYR A 220 12.06 12.01 0.75
N PRO A 221 13.17 12.24 1.46
CA PRO A 221 13.44 11.55 2.73
C PRO A 221 12.41 11.85 3.82
N SER A 222 11.74 13.01 3.77
CA SER A 222 10.72 13.38 4.76
C SER A 222 9.50 12.45 4.72
N ILE A 223 9.02 12.08 3.53
CA ILE A 223 7.87 11.17 3.44
C ILE A 223 8.27 9.76 3.81
N ASN A 224 9.49 9.33 3.45
CA ASN A 224 9.93 8.00 3.85
C ASN A 224 10.14 7.90 5.37
N LYS A 225 10.51 8.99 6.05
CA LYS A 225 10.49 9.02 7.52
C LYS A 225 9.08 8.75 8.08
N GLU A 226 8.04 9.40 7.56
CA GLU A 226 6.66 9.09 7.97
C GLU A 226 6.31 7.62 7.69
N MET A 227 6.78 7.06 6.58
CA MET A 227 6.58 5.64 6.25
C MET A 227 7.28 4.71 7.26
N GLN A 228 8.49 5.05 7.74
CA GLN A 228 9.16 4.28 8.80
C GLN A 228 8.40 4.34 10.13
N GLU A 229 7.80 5.49 10.46
CA GLU A 229 6.89 5.60 11.61
C GLU A 229 5.61 4.77 11.43
N GLY A 230 5.10 4.68 10.21
CA GLY A 230 4.03 3.75 9.85
C GLY A 230 4.40 2.28 10.10
N LEU A 231 5.60 1.86 9.69
CA LEU A 231 6.10 0.50 9.92
C LEU A 231 6.22 0.15 11.41
N ILE A 232 6.55 1.13 12.26
CA ILE A 232 6.55 0.93 13.72
C ILE A 232 5.14 0.58 14.21
N ASN A 233 4.12 1.28 13.71
CA ASN A 233 2.72 1.02 14.05
C ASN A 233 2.23 -0.31 13.47
N ASP A 234 2.61 -0.64 12.23
CA ASP A 234 2.34 -1.96 11.63
C ASP A 234 2.81 -3.10 12.55
N TYR A 235 4.05 -3.02 13.04
CA TYR A 235 4.58 -4.05 13.95
C TYR A 235 3.85 -4.08 15.30
N LYS A 236 3.58 -2.92 15.89
CA LYS A 236 2.87 -2.83 17.19
C LYS A 236 1.45 -3.38 17.12
N GLU A 237 0.78 -3.20 15.98
CA GLU A 237 -0.63 -3.53 15.82
C GLU A 237 -0.87 -4.90 15.20
N GLY A 238 0.02 -5.33 14.30
CA GLY A 238 -0.09 -6.59 13.58
C GLY A 238 0.93 -7.65 13.99
N GLY A 239 1.92 -7.32 14.83
CA GLY A 239 2.96 -8.22 15.32
C GLY A 239 4.11 -8.53 14.34
N PHE A 240 4.01 -8.09 13.09
CA PHE A 240 5.02 -8.26 12.04
C PHE A 240 5.10 -7.00 11.18
N LEU A 241 6.20 -6.81 10.45
CA LEU A 241 6.20 -5.86 9.35
C LEU A 241 5.46 -6.47 8.15
N PRO A 242 4.68 -5.69 7.39
CA PRO A 242 4.11 -6.17 6.14
C PRO A 242 5.21 -6.34 5.11
N GLU A 243 5.17 -7.42 4.33
CA GLU A 243 5.94 -7.52 3.08
C GLU A 243 5.10 -7.10 1.88
N TRP A 244 3.81 -7.40 1.92
CA TRP A 244 2.79 -6.86 1.01
C TRP A 244 1.61 -6.37 1.84
N SER A 245 1.19 -5.12 1.63
CA SER A 245 0.10 -4.47 2.36
C SER A 245 -1.01 -4.00 1.39
N SER A 246 -2.28 -4.34 1.66
CA SER A 246 -3.43 -3.83 0.90
C SER A 246 -4.81 -4.00 1.59
N PRO A 247 -5.17 -3.21 2.63
CA PRO A 247 -4.30 -2.34 3.42
C PRO A 247 -3.63 -3.04 4.61
N GLY A 248 -4.18 -4.16 5.08
CA GLY A 248 -3.50 -5.05 6.03
C GLY A 248 -2.58 -6.03 5.31
N TYR A 249 -2.16 -7.09 5.99
CA TYR A 249 -1.31 -8.12 5.36
C TYR A 249 -1.97 -8.76 4.13
N ALA A 250 -1.20 -8.91 3.06
CA ALA A 250 -1.60 -9.65 1.87
C ALA A 250 -0.57 -10.74 1.55
N ASN A 251 -1.05 -11.96 1.31
CA ASN A 251 -0.20 -13.12 1.02
C ASN A 251 0.24 -13.11 -0.45
N ILE A 252 1.15 -12.20 -0.82
CA ILE A 252 1.58 -11.94 -2.19
C ILE A 252 3.12 -11.81 -2.22
N MET A 253 3.76 -12.50 -3.15
CA MET A 253 5.22 -12.58 -3.31
C MET A 253 5.95 -13.21 -2.10
N VAL A 254 7.28 -13.07 -2.08
CA VAL A 254 8.20 -13.75 -1.14
C VAL A 254 9.21 -12.76 -0.56
N GLY A 255 10.10 -13.28 0.29
CA GLY A 255 11.20 -12.53 0.91
C GLY A 255 10.82 -11.90 2.23
N ASN A 256 11.80 -11.28 2.90
CA ASN A 256 11.63 -10.51 4.12
C ASN A 256 12.22 -9.10 3.91
N ASN A 257 11.88 -8.53 2.75
CA ASN A 257 12.47 -7.33 2.16
C ASN A 257 12.14 -6.05 2.95
N SER A 258 11.20 -6.09 3.91
CA SER A 258 11.04 -5.07 4.94
C SER A 258 12.36 -4.79 5.69
N ALA A 259 13.22 -5.81 5.84
CA ALA A 259 14.57 -5.68 6.38
C ALA A 259 15.42 -4.70 5.59
N SER A 260 15.40 -4.80 4.26
CA SER A 260 16.09 -3.88 3.36
C SER A 260 15.53 -2.47 3.46
N VAL A 261 14.20 -2.32 3.45
CA VAL A 261 13.53 -1.00 3.49
C VAL A 261 13.90 -0.23 4.76
N VAL A 262 13.81 -0.89 5.92
CA VAL A 262 14.14 -0.29 7.22
C VAL A 262 15.63 0.03 7.33
N SER A 263 16.48 -0.95 6.95
CA SER A 263 17.93 -0.81 7.09
C SER A 263 18.49 0.28 6.18
N ASP A 264 18.04 0.34 4.92
CA ASP A 264 18.49 1.36 3.95
C ASP A 264 18.13 2.78 4.40
N ALA A 265 16.89 2.99 4.88
CA ALA A 265 16.44 4.27 5.40
C ALA A 265 17.34 4.78 6.54
N TYR A 266 17.64 3.91 7.51
CA TYR A 266 18.50 4.29 8.63
C TYR A 266 19.96 4.48 8.19
N ILE A 267 20.52 3.60 7.37
CA ILE A 267 21.92 3.73 6.93
C ILE A 267 22.13 5.03 6.12
N LYS A 268 21.13 5.46 5.33
CA LYS A 268 21.16 6.72 4.57
C LYS A 268 20.79 7.98 5.38
N GLY A 269 20.65 7.86 6.70
CA GLY A 269 20.58 9.01 7.60
C GLY A 269 19.17 9.46 8.02
N LEU A 270 18.10 8.73 7.68
CA LEU A 270 16.78 9.06 8.23
C LEU A 270 16.77 8.78 9.74
N ARG A 271 16.38 9.77 10.54
CA ARG A 271 16.41 9.72 12.02
C ARG A 271 15.17 10.35 12.65
N GLY A 272 15.04 10.19 13.96
CA GLY A 272 13.98 10.79 14.77
C GLY A 272 12.66 10.01 14.71
N TYR A 273 12.77 8.68 14.57
CA TYR A 273 11.71 7.69 14.76
C TYR A 273 12.28 6.54 15.62
N ASP A 274 11.41 5.69 16.18
CA ASP A 274 11.78 4.60 17.07
C ASP A 274 12.42 3.41 16.32
N ILE A 275 13.69 3.58 15.96
CA ILE A 275 14.49 2.54 15.30
C ILE A 275 14.67 1.29 16.18
N GLN A 276 14.54 1.39 17.51
CA GLN A 276 14.70 0.22 18.38
C GLN A 276 13.51 -0.73 18.24
N THR A 277 12.29 -0.22 18.14
CA THR A 277 11.13 -1.06 17.80
C THR A 277 11.32 -1.74 16.44
N LEU A 278 11.81 -1.02 15.42
CA LEU A 278 12.06 -1.63 14.11
C LEU A 278 13.20 -2.66 14.14
N TRP A 279 14.26 -2.44 14.92
CA TRP A 279 15.31 -3.44 15.13
C TRP A 279 14.73 -4.75 15.68
N GLU A 280 13.87 -4.67 16.70
CA GLU A 280 13.18 -5.84 17.24
C GLU A 280 12.24 -6.47 16.21
N ALA A 281 11.52 -5.67 15.42
CA ALA A 281 10.65 -6.15 14.35
C ALA A 281 11.43 -6.93 13.27
N LEU A 282 12.61 -6.45 12.87
CA LEU A 282 13.46 -7.15 11.90
C LEU A 282 13.98 -8.47 12.46
N LYS A 283 14.46 -8.48 13.71
CA LYS A 283 14.87 -9.73 14.37
C LYS A 283 13.70 -10.71 14.50
N HIS A 284 12.51 -10.21 14.81
CA HIS A 284 11.31 -11.03 14.92
C HIS A 284 10.95 -11.68 13.58
N GLY A 285 10.83 -10.89 12.51
CA GLY A 285 10.53 -11.37 11.16
C GLY A 285 11.58 -12.36 10.63
N ALA A 286 12.87 -12.09 10.89
CA ALA A 286 13.96 -12.93 10.43
C ALA A 286 14.03 -14.32 11.08
N ASN A 287 13.33 -14.53 12.20
CA ASN A 287 13.40 -15.77 12.98
C ASN A 287 12.04 -16.46 13.18
N ASN A 288 10.95 -15.94 12.63
CA ASN A 288 9.61 -16.50 12.81
C ASN A 288 8.83 -16.58 11.49
N GLU A 289 8.01 -17.61 11.33
CA GLU A 289 6.92 -17.60 10.34
C GLU A 289 5.83 -16.64 10.84
N GLY A 290 5.28 -15.83 9.95
CA GLY A 290 4.18 -14.92 10.28
C GLY A 290 2.80 -15.53 10.08
N PRO A 291 1.74 -14.71 10.16
CA PRO A 291 0.35 -15.17 10.04
C PRO A 291 -0.01 -15.73 8.65
N MET A 292 0.86 -15.57 7.65
CA MET A 292 0.74 -16.12 6.30
C MET A 292 2.13 -16.22 5.66
N ALA A 293 2.26 -17.00 4.59
CA ALA A 293 3.57 -17.32 3.99
C ALA A 293 4.39 -16.08 3.56
N ALA A 294 3.75 -15.02 3.06
CA ALA A 294 4.45 -13.80 2.67
C ALA A 294 4.83 -12.88 3.86
N VAL A 295 4.42 -13.18 5.10
CA VAL A 295 4.71 -12.33 6.27
C VAL A 295 5.67 -13.07 7.20
N GLY A 296 6.75 -12.40 7.63
CA GLY A 296 7.87 -13.06 8.30
C GLY A 296 8.66 -13.91 7.29
N ARG A 297 9.17 -15.06 7.71
CA ARG A 297 9.94 -15.96 6.84
C ARG A 297 9.33 -17.35 6.74
N ASP A 298 8.60 -17.60 5.66
CA ASP A 298 8.12 -18.95 5.32
C ASP A 298 9.29 -19.92 5.14
N GLY A 299 9.32 -21.01 5.92
CA GLY A 299 10.41 -21.98 5.93
C GLY A 299 11.61 -21.59 6.80
N VAL A 300 11.49 -20.59 7.68
CA VAL A 300 12.61 -20.07 8.50
C VAL A 300 13.35 -21.12 9.31
N LYS A 301 12.63 -22.14 9.82
CA LYS A 301 13.26 -23.24 10.58
C LYS A 301 14.31 -23.96 9.73
N TYR A 302 13.95 -24.35 8.51
CA TYR A 302 14.88 -25.00 7.58
C TYR A 302 16.02 -24.07 7.19
N TYR A 303 15.71 -22.81 6.89
CA TYR A 303 16.73 -21.82 6.54
C TYR A 303 17.75 -21.63 7.68
N ASN A 304 17.29 -21.60 8.93
CA ASN A 304 18.15 -21.43 10.11
C ASN A 304 19.00 -22.67 10.40
N GLU A 305 18.47 -23.88 10.18
CA GLU A 305 19.15 -25.14 10.45
C GLU A 305 20.09 -25.57 9.31
N LEU A 306 19.65 -25.41 8.06
CA LEU A 306 20.33 -25.94 6.87
C LEU A 306 21.05 -24.86 6.04
N GLY A 307 20.75 -23.58 6.27
CA GLY A 307 21.25 -22.47 5.46
C GLY A 307 20.52 -22.28 4.12
N TYR A 308 19.41 -22.99 3.90
CA TYR A 308 18.52 -22.82 2.74
C TYR A 308 17.13 -23.39 3.05
N VAL A 309 16.12 -22.96 2.29
CA VAL A 309 14.79 -23.58 2.31
C VAL A 309 14.77 -24.74 1.29
N PRO A 310 14.51 -25.98 1.72
CA PRO A 310 14.54 -27.12 0.82
C PRO A 310 13.43 -27.11 -0.23
N PHE A 311 13.67 -27.78 -1.35
CA PHE A 311 12.73 -27.89 -2.47
C PHE A 311 11.59 -28.88 -2.22
N ASP A 312 11.83 -29.92 -1.44
CA ASP A 312 10.96 -31.08 -1.23
C ASP A 312 10.11 -31.01 0.06
N VAL A 313 10.12 -29.87 0.76
CA VAL A 313 9.41 -29.67 2.04
C VAL A 313 8.08 -28.92 1.92
N LYS A 314 7.48 -28.91 0.71
CA LYS A 314 6.20 -28.24 0.41
C LYS A 314 6.18 -26.74 0.70
N LYS A 315 7.34 -26.09 0.59
CA LYS A 315 7.48 -24.63 0.60
C LYS A 315 7.86 -24.20 -0.82
N ASN A 316 6.90 -23.72 -1.60
CA ASN A 316 7.17 -23.26 -2.97
C ASN A 316 8.11 -22.05 -2.96
N GLU A 317 8.70 -21.75 -4.11
CA GLU A 317 9.62 -20.62 -4.33
C GLU A 317 10.82 -20.62 -3.36
N ASN A 318 11.23 -21.79 -2.90
CA ASN A 318 12.22 -21.99 -1.85
C ASN A 318 13.63 -21.45 -2.17
N ALA A 319 14.04 -21.50 -3.44
CA ALA A 319 15.31 -20.93 -3.86
C ALA A 319 15.24 -19.40 -3.89
N ALA A 320 14.17 -18.81 -4.43
CA ALA A 320 13.93 -17.37 -4.38
C ALA A 320 13.91 -16.85 -2.93
N LYS A 321 13.18 -17.54 -2.04
CA LYS A 321 13.16 -17.24 -0.59
C LYS A 321 14.56 -17.28 0.03
N THR A 322 15.33 -18.33 -0.24
CA THR A 322 16.69 -18.46 0.31
C THR A 322 17.61 -17.32 -0.13
N LEU A 323 17.55 -16.93 -1.41
CA LEU A 323 18.37 -15.87 -1.98
C LEU A 323 17.99 -14.51 -1.38
N GLU A 324 16.69 -14.20 -1.31
CA GLU A 324 16.21 -12.96 -0.71
C GLU A 324 16.48 -12.90 0.80
N TYR A 325 16.24 -13.98 1.56
CA TYR A 325 16.56 -14.03 2.99
C TYR A 325 18.06 -13.83 3.27
N SER A 326 18.94 -14.32 2.38
CA SER A 326 20.39 -14.09 2.49
C SER A 326 20.72 -12.61 2.36
N TYR A 327 20.11 -11.93 1.39
CA TYR A 327 20.23 -10.48 1.25
C TYR A 327 19.63 -9.74 2.46
N ASP A 328 18.45 -10.15 2.93
CA ASP A 328 17.78 -9.55 4.08
C ASP A 328 18.65 -9.66 5.34
N ASP A 329 19.28 -10.82 5.59
CA ASP A 329 20.23 -11.00 6.70
C ASP A 329 21.46 -10.08 6.58
N PHE A 330 21.96 -9.84 5.37
CA PHE A 330 23.00 -8.83 5.16
C PHE A 330 22.51 -7.44 5.58
N THR A 331 21.29 -7.05 5.21
CA THR A 331 20.76 -5.73 5.59
C THR A 331 20.57 -5.57 7.10
N ILE A 332 20.06 -6.61 7.78
CA ILE A 332 19.93 -6.65 9.25
C ILE A 332 21.30 -6.53 9.91
N TYR A 333 22.31 -7.26 9.43
CA TYR A 333 23.67 -7.13 9.93
C TYR A 333 24.18 -5.69 9.81
N GLN A 334 24.00 -5.07 8.65
CA GLN A 334 24.46 -3.70 8.40
C GLN A 334 23.76 -2.68 9.30
N LEU A 335 22.44 -2.82 9.52
CA LEU A 335 21.71 -1.99 10.48
C LEU A 335 22.21 -2.20 11.91
N GLY A 336 22.39 -3.45 12.31
CA GLY A 336 22.90 -3.80 13.64
C GLY A 336 24.25 -3.14 13.92
N ARG A 337 25.16 -3.11 12.93
CA ARG A 337 26.42 -2.36 13.04
C ARG A 337 26.18 -0.86 13.19
N ALA A 338 25.31 -0.27 12.36
CA ALA A 338 25.00 1.16 12.43
C ALA A 338 24.37 1.58 13.77
N LEU A 339 23.72 0.64 14.46
CA LEU A 339 23.15 0.79 15.79
C LEU A 339 24.10 0.41 16.94
N ASN A 340 25.33 0.01 16.63
CA ASN A 340 26.31 -0.52 17.60
C ASN A 340 25.76 -1.68 18.45
N LYS A 341 25.01 -2.58 17.83
CA LYS A 341 24.48 -3.78 18.50
C LYS A 341 25.62 -4.76 18.84
N PRO A 342 25.49 -5.53 19.94
CA PRO A 342 26.51 -6.50 20.33
C PRO A 342 26.79 -7.53 19.23
N ALA A 343 28.05 -8.00 19.15
CA ALA A 343 28.44 -9.04 18.20
C ALA A 343 27.59 -10.31 18.32
N SER A 344 27.18 -10.67 19.54
CA SER A 344 26.29 -11.80 19.83
C SER A 344 24.91 -11.69 19.17
N GLU A 345 24.43 -10.48 18.89
CA GLU A 345 23.16 -10.27 18.19
C GLU A 345 23.32 -10.24 16.66
N ILE A 346 24.47 -9.81 16.13
CA ILE A 346 24.61 -9.49 14.70
C ILE A 346 25.43 -10.51 13.88
N GLU A 347 26.35 -11.26 14.50
CA GLU A 347 27.22 -12.19 13.77
C GLU A 347 26.44 -13.35 13.14
N ILE A 348 25.28 -13.72 13.70
CA ILE A 348 24.41 -14.72 13.08
C ILE A 348 23.91 -14.27 11.71
N TYR A 349 23.52 -13.00 11.56
CA TYR A 349 23.04 -12.44 10.30
C TYR A 349 24.17 -12.28 9.29
N LYS A 350 25.38 -11.92 9.74
CA LYS A 350 26.58 -11.92 8.88
C LYS A 350 26.90 -13.30 8.32
N LYS A 351 26.76 -14.37 9.12
CA LYS A 351 26.94 -15.75 8.66
C LYS A 351 25.86 -16.11 7.63
N ARG A 352 24.59 -15.86 7.96
CA ARG A 352 23.45 -16.18 7.10
C ARG A 352 23.41 -15.35 5.81
N ALA A 353 24.03 -14.17 5.79
CA ALA A 353 24.22 -13.39 4.56
C ALA A 353 24.97 -14.14 3.44
N MET A 354 25.70 -15.20 3.79
CA MET A 354 26.42 -16.06 2.83
C MET A 354 25.61 -17.29 2.39
N ASN A 355 24.35 -17.44 2.84
CA ASN A 355 23.53 -18.62 2.56
C ASN A 355 23.17 -18.81 1.09
N TYR A 356 23.22 -17.75 0.27
CA TYR A 356 23.08 -17.86 -1.20
C TYR A 356 24.02 -18.90 -1.81
N LYS A 357 25.22 -19.09 -1.22
CA LYS A 357 26.21 -20.07 -1.66
C LYS A 357 25.71 -21.51 -1.58
N ASN A 358 24.75 -21.80 -0.71
CA ASN A 358 24.25 -23.17 -0.51
C ASN A 358 23.43 -23.69 -1.70
N LEU A 359 22.92 -22.79 -2.54
CA LEU A 359 22.09 -23.12 -3.71
C LEU A 359 22.82 -22.96 -5.05
N PHE A 360 24.08 -22.50 -5.06
CA PHE A 360 24.87 -22.43 -6.28
C PHE A 360 25.30 -23.84 -6.70
N ASP A 361 24.83 -24.31 -7.86
CA ASP A 361 25.22 -25.59 -8.46
C ASP A 361 26.42 -25.38 -9.40
N PRO A 362 27.64 -25.83 -9.01
CA PRO A 362 28.84 -25.59 -9.82
C PRO A 362 28.79 -26.28 -11.19
N SER A 363 27.98 -27.34 -11.37
CA SER A 363 27.89 -28.07 -12.64
C SER A 363 27.15 -27.29 -13.72
N SER A 364 26.20 -26.45 -13.32
CA SER A 364 25.44 -25.58 -14.22
C SER A 364 25.88 -24.12 -14.15
N GLY A 365 26.59 -23.72 -13.10
CA GLY A 365 26.96 -22.32 -12.85
C GLY A 365 25.76 -21.45 -12.42
N LEU A 366 24.67 -22.06 -11.96
CA LEU A 366 23.40 -21.40 -11.70
C LEU A 366 22.85 -21.74 -10.31
N MET A 367 21.96 -20.89 -9.80
CA MET A 367 21.18 -21.18 -8.59
C MET A 367 20.18 -22.29 -8.85
N ARG A 368 20.10 -23.24 -7.94
CA ARG A 368 19.35 -24.48 -8.13
C ARG A 368 18.71 -24.92 -6.82
N GLY A 369 17.44 -25.38 -6.88
CA GLY A 369 16.73 -25.89 -5.73
C GLY A 369 17.47 -27.07 -5.09
N LYS A 370 17.46 -27.15 -3.76
CA LYS A 370 18.19 -28.20 -3.05
C LYS A 370 17.23 -28.92 -2.11
N ASN A 371 17.23 -30.24 -2.14
CA ASN A 371 16.39 -31.08 -1.29
C ASN A 371 16.90 -31.06 0.14
N GLN A 372 16.08 -31.50 1.09
CA GLN A 372 16.42 -31.46 2.52
C GLN A 372 17.64 -32.32 2.86
N ASP A 373 17.88 -33.40 2.11
CA ASP A 373 19.04 -34.28 2.24
C ASP A 373 20.35 -33.69 1.70
N GLY A 374 20.31 -32.49 1.12
CA GLY A 374 21.46 -31.79 0.55
C GLY A 374 21.72 -32.08 -0.93
N THR A 375 20.95 -32.95 -1.58
CA THR A 375 21.04 -33.16 -3.03
C THR A 375 20.39 -32.03 -3.81
N PHE A 376 20.94 -31.66 -4.97
CA PHE A 376 20.25 -30.72 -5.86
C PHE A 376 19.06 -31.40 -6.54
N GLN A 377 17.94 -30.69 -6.66
CA GLN A 377 16.69 -31.21 -7.21
C GLN A 377 16.84 -31.71 -8.65
N THR A 378 16.38 -32.92 -8.94
CA THR A 378 16.39 -33.51 -10.29
C THR A 378 14.99 -33.92 -10.74
N PRO A 379 14.63 -33.78 -12.03
CA PRO A 379 15.43 -33.17 -13.11
C PRO A 379 15.53 -31.64 -12.99
N PHE A 380 16.64 -31.06 -13.47
CA PHE A 380 16.86 -29.62 -13.50
C PHE A 380 16.65 -29.05 -14.90
N SER A 381 15.86 -27.98 -14.98
CA SER A 381 15.74 -27.15 -16.18
C SER A 381 15.91 -25.68 -15.77
N PRO A 382 16.97 -24.99 -16.24
CA PRO A 382 17.23 -23.60 -15.85
C PRO A 382 16.20 -22.63 -16.44
N PHE A 383 15.42 -23.06 -17.44
CA PHE A 383 14.38 -22.26 -18.08
C PHE A 383 13.01 -22.44 -17.43
N LYS A 384 12.83 -23.38 -16.51
CA LYS A 384 11.55 -23.60 -15.83
C LYS A 384 11.21 -22.40 -14.96
N TRP A 385 10.08 -21.75 -15.27
CA TRP A 385 9.52 -20.71 -14.44
C TRP A 385 8.81 -21.30 -13.22
N GLY A 386 8.89 -20.62 -12.08
CA GLY A 386 8.22 -21.06 -10.86
C GLY A 386 8.92 -22.25 -10.18
N GLY A 387 8.17 -22.98 -9.35
CA GLY A 387 8.69 -24.11 -8.59
C GLY A 387 9.65 -23.65 -7.51
N ALA A 388 10.95 -23.65 -7.80
CA ALA A 388 11.98 -23.16 -6.87
C ALA A 388 12.07 -21.61 -6.84
N PHE A 389 11.63 -20.94 -7.91
CA PHE A 389 11.70 -19.49 -8.06
C PHE A 389 10.31 -18.87 -8.09
N THR A 390 10.23 -17.54 -7.93
CA THR A 390 8.99 -16.76 -8.15
C THR A 390 9.16 -15.91 -9.41
N GLU A 391 8.10 -15.75 -10.21
CA GLU A 391 8.04 -14.87 -11.41
C GLU A 391 9.27 -14.91 -12.34
N GLY A 392 9.92 -16.06 -12.43
CA GLY A 392 11.14 -16.21 -13.18
C GLY A 392 11.71 -17.61 -13.05
N ASN A 393 12.92 -17.78 -13.57
CA ASN A 393 13.65 -19.04 -13.58
C ASN A 393 15.07 -18.82 -13.03
N SER A 394 15.91 -19.86 -13.11
CA SER A 394 17.27 -19.84 -12.58
C SER A 394 18.16 -18.78 -13.22
N TRP A 395 17.96 -18.45 -14.52
CA TRP A 395 18.71 -17.40 -15.21
C TRP A 395 18.42 -16.00 -14.69
N HIS A 396 17.20 -15.75 -14.18
CA HIS A 396 16.84 -14.44 -13.64
C HIS A 396 17.28 -14.25 -12.19
N TYR A 397 17.31 -15.35 -11.42
CA TYR A 397 17.57 -15.34 -9.98
C TYR A 397 19.04 -15.64 -9.59
N THR A 398 19.86 -16.10 -10.54
CA THR A 398 21.32 -16.19 -10.40
C THR A 398 21.95 -14.85 -10.71
#